data_AF-B2UNU5-F1
#
_entry.id   AF-B2UNU5-F1
#
_cell.length_a   1.000
_cell.length_b   1.000
_cell.length_c   1.000
_cell.angle_alpha   90.00
_cell.angle_beta   90.00
_cell.angle_gamma   90.00
#
_symmetry.space_group_name_H-M   'P 1'
#
loop_
_entity.id
_entity.type
_entity.pdbx_description
1 polymer ?
#
loop_
_entity_poly.entity_id
_entity_poly.type
_entity_poly.pdbx_seq_one_letter_code
_entity_poly.pdbx_strand_id
1 'polypeptide(L)'
;MSPPAVFLAWGDPSAVAEGNLNGKSATRWIYSSLQPVYTPPPSFWAGPYWGGPYWGPGFYRPYYPYYNDVTYVPVNTGYVLFINGKVQSWERRR
;
A
#
# COMPACT_ATOMS: atom_id res chain seq x y z
N MET A 1 -21.59 -4.38 18.33
CA MET A 1 -21.95 -4.42 16.90
C MET A 1 -21.61 -5.80 16.34
N SER A 2 -22.45 -6.38 15.48
CA SER A 2 -22.25 -7.73 14.91
C SER A 2 -21.50 -7.67 13.56
N PRO A 3 -20.91 -8.79 13.07
CA PRO A 3 -20.24 -8.82 11.77
C PRO A 3 -21.11 -8.36 10.60
N PRO A 4 -22.41 -8.74 10.49
CA PRO A 4 -23.28 -8.21 9.44
C PRO A 4 -23.45 -6.69 9.49
N ALA A 5 -23.54 -6.11 10.69
CA ALA A 5 -23.64 -4.66 10.84
C ALA A 5 -22.34 -3.94 10.44
N VAL A 6 -21.18 -4.55 10.70
CA VAL A 6 -19.89 -4.01 10.23
C VAL A 6 -19.78 -4.12 8.73
N PHE A 7 -20.18 -5.24 8.14
CA PHE A 7 -20.21 -5.43 6.68
C PHE A 7 -21.05 -4.34 5.99
N LEU A 8 -22.24 -4.03 6.54
CA LEU A 8 -23.08 -2.95 6.00
C LEU A 8 -22.42 -1.56 6.09
N ALA A 9 -21.58 -1.32 7.10
CA ALA A 9 -20.98 -0.02 7.35
C ALA A 9 -19.59 0.17 6.69
N TRP A 10 -18.83 -0.91 6.51
CA TRP A 10 -17.43 -0.88 6.05
C TRP A 10 -17.20 -1.67 4.75
N GLY A 11 -18.16 -2.50 4.32
CA GLY A 11 -18.04 -3.36 3.16
C GLY A 11 -17.21 -4.62 3.40
N ASP A 12 -16.77 -5.23 2.31
CA ASP A 12 -15.92 -6.41 2.33
C ASP A 12 -14.51 -6.11 2.87
N PRO A 13 -14.00 -6.91 3.83
CA PRO A 13 -12.62 -6.80 4.25
C PRO A 13 -11.66 -7.33 3.18
N SER A 14 -10.48 -6.74 3.10
CA SER A 14 -9.41 -7.21 2.22
C SER A 14 -8.81 -8.53 2.70
N ALA A 15 -8.82 -8.76 4.02
CA ALA A 15 -8.39 -10.02 4.62
C ALA A 15 -9.11 -10.29 5.95
N VAL A 16 -9.23 -11.57 6.29
CA VAL A 16 -9.78 -12.03 7.57
C VAL A 16 -8.74 -12.93 8.24
N ALA A 17 -8.44 -12.63 9.50
CA ALA A 17 -7.57 -13.44 10.33
C ALA A 17 -8.36 -13.97 11.53
N GLU A 18 -8.30 -15.28 11.76
CA GLU A 18 -8.94 -15.94 12.89
C GLU A 18 -7.91 -16.37 13.92
N GLY A 19 -8.29 -16.40 15.18
CA GLY A 19 -7.40 -16.80 16.26
C GLY A 19 -8.10 -16.85 17.62
N ASN A 20 -7.29 -16.96 18.66
CA ASN A 20 -7.76 -16.94 20.04
C ASN A 20 -7.04 -15.83 20.80
N LEU A 21 -7.81 -15.00 21.50
CA LEU A 21 -7.31 -13.91 22.34
C LEU A 21 -7.84 -14.11 23.75
N ASN A 22 -6.94 -14.34 24.70
CA ASN A 22 -7.27 -14.57 26.12
C ASN A 22 -8.32 -15.68 26.34
N GLY A 23 -8.20 -16.80 25.62
CA GLY A 23 -9.10 -17.94 25.71
C GLY A 23 -10.42 -17.78 24.93
N LYS A 24 -10.65 -16.65 24.26
CA LYS A 24 -11.87 -16.38 23.48
C LYS A 24 -11.58 -16.39 21.98
N SER A 25 -12.53 -16.93 21.21
CA SER A 25 -12.46 -16.88 19.75
C SER A 25 -12.47 -15.43 19.28
N ALA A 26 -11.49 -15.09 18.45
CA ALA A 26 -11.30 -13.77 17.92
C ALA A 26 -11.14 -13.81 16.40
N THR A 27 -11.78 -12.84 15.74
CA THR A 27 -11.70 -12.65 14.30
C THR A 27 -11.30 -11.21 14.06
N ARG A 28 -10.29 -10.98 13.22
CA ARG A 28 -9.86 -9.64 12.81
C ARG A 28 -10.11 -9.47 11.33
N TRP A 29 -10.91 -8.48 10.98
CA TRP A 29 -11.08 -8.03 9.61
C TRP A 29 -10.09 -6.90 9.33
N ILE A 30 -9.40 -6.97 8.21
CA ILE A 30 -8.38 -6.02 7.77
C ILE A 30 -8.87 -5.36 6.49
N TYR A 31 -8.78 -4.04 6.44
CA TYR A 31 -9.10 -3.24 5.26
C TYR A 31 -7.82 -2.60 4.75
N SER A 32 -7.61 -2.71 3.44
CA SER A 32 -6.42 -2.19 2.78
C SER A 32 -6.82 -1.30 1.60
N SER A 33 -6.01 -0.28 1.32
CA SER A 33 -6.10 0.52 0.11
C SER A 33 -4.81 0.39 -0.69
N LEU A 34 -4.84 0.81 -1.95
CA LEU A 34 -3.65 0.90 -2.77
C LEU A 34 -2.96 2.25 -2.54
N GLN A 35 -1.67 2.22 -2.22
CA GLN A 35 -0.83 3.41 -2.14
C GLN A 35 0.11 3.45 -3.35
N PRO A 36 0.17 4.56 -4.10
CA PRO A 36 1.12 4.73 -5.19
C PRO A 36 2.54 4.91 -4.64
N VAL A 37 3.49 4.18 -5.21
CA VAL A 37 4.92 4.32 -4.97
C VAL A 37 5.57 4.70 -6.30
N TYR A 38 6.26 5.83 -6.31
CA TYR A 38 6.93 6.36 -7.49
C TYR A 38 8.37 5.88 -7.53
N THR A 39 8.75 5.23 -8.63
CA THR A 39 10.15 4.89 -8.89
C THR A 39 10.72 5.95 -9.83
N PRO A 40 11.65 6.80 -9.38
CA PRO A 40 12.29 7.76 -10.27
C PRO A 40 13.15 7.03 -11.31
N PRO A 41 13.26 7.54 -12.54
CA PRO A 41 14.07 6.92 -13.57
C PRO A 41 15.55 6.87 -13.16
N PRO A 42 16.34 5.90 -13.64
CA PRO A 42 17.75 5.75 -13.29
C PRO A 42 18.60 7.02 -13.52
N SER A 43 18.23 7.84 -14.50
CA SER A 43 18.87 9.13 -14.81
C SER A 43 18.73 10.18 -13.72
N PHE A 44 17.76 10.04 -12.81
CA PHE A 44 17.57 10.94 -11.66
C PHE A 44 18.71 10.82 -10.63
N TRP A 45 19.33 9.64 -10.52
CA TRP A 45 20.46 9.36 -9.61
C TRP A 45 21.82 9.52 -10.27
N ALA A 46 21.86 9.56 -11.60
CA ALA A 46 23.04 9.89 -12.38
C ALA A 46 23.27 11.40 -12.32
N GLY A 47 23.79 11.89 -11.18
CA GLY A 47 24.31 13.25 -11.07
C GLY A 47 25.36 13.55 -12.16
N PRO A 48 25.68 14.82 -12.42
CA PRO A 48 26.54 15.26 -13.53
C PRO A 48 28.01 14.78 -13.43
N TYR A 49 28.33 13.93 -12.46
CA TYR A 49 29.68 13.49 -12.11
C TYR A 49 30.02 12.07 -12.59
N TRP A 50 29.10 11.34 -13.22
CA TRP A 50 29.44 10.12 -13.97
C TRP A 50 29.97 10.47 -15.36
N GLY A 51 31.12 11.15 -15.37
CA GLY A 51 31.89 11.43 -16.56
C GLY A 51 32.44 10.13 -17.18
N GLY A 52 31.81 9.69 -18.27
CA GLY A 52 32.40 8.80 -19.27
C GLY A 52 32.71 9.58 -20.56
N PRO A 53 33.71 9.18 -21.36
CA PRO A 53 34.53 10.06 -22.22
C PRO A 53 33.88 10.47 -23.56
N TYR A 54 32.63 10.89 -23.57
CA TYR A 54 31.88 11.19 -24.80
C TYR A 54 31.53 12.68 -24.93
N TRP A 55 32.55 13.53 -24.91
CA TRP A 55 32.43 14.90 -25.41
C TRP A 55 32.76 14.92 -26.91
N GLY A 56 31.74 14.69 -27.74
CA GLY A 56 31.81 14.84 -29.20
C GLY A 56 30.56 15.57 -29.72
N PRO A 57 30.70 16.53 -30.66
CA PRO A 57 29.57 17.32 -31.17
C PRO A 57 28.75 16.48 -32.15
N GLY A 58 27.63 15.92 -31.70
CA GLY A 58 26.73 15.17 -32.60
C GLY A 58 25.64 14.31 -31.97
N PHE A 59 25.40 14.40 -30.66
CA PHE A 59 24.46 13.48 -30.02
C PHE A 59 23.02 13.98 -30.10
N TYR A 60 22.23 13.30 -30.93
CA TYR A 60 20.78 13.20 -30.77
C TYR A 60 20.51 12.84 -29.31
N ARG A 61 19.97 13.77 -28.52
CA ARG A 61 19.43 13.45 -27.20
C ARG A 61 18.22 12.55 -27.45
N PRO A 62 18.22 11.26 -27.07
CA PRO A 62 16.98 10.52 -27.04
C PRO A 62 16.08 11.28 -26.09
N TYR A 63 14.93 11.73 -26.58
CA TYR A 63 13.88 12.28 -25.73
C TYR A 63 13.44 11.13 -24.84
N TYR A 64 14.10 10.95 -23.70
CA TYR A 64 13.72 9.98 -22.70
C TYR A 64 12.54 10.61 -21.96
N PRO A 65 11.31 10.16 -22.21
CA PRO A 65 10.18 10.75 -21.51
C PRO A 65 10.36 10.45 -20.02
N TYR A 66 10.28 11.49 -19.20
CA TYR A 66 10.31 11.43 -17.74
C TYR A 66 9.01 10.78 -17.26
N TYR A 67 8.83 9.49 -17.49
CA TYR A 67 7.77 8.72 -16.85
C TYR A 67 8.33 8.19 -15.53
N ASN A 68 7.69 8.57 -14.43
CA ASN A 68 7.86 7.86 -13.17
C ASN A 68 7.00 6.60 -13.24
N ASP A 69 7.61 5.43 -13.06
CA ASP A 69 6.84 4.21 -12.93
C ASP A 69 6.07 4.27 -11.60
N VAL A 70 4.75 4.07 -11.67
CA VAL A 70 3.88 4.05 -10.49
C VAL A 70 3.50 2.62 -10.17
N THR A 71 3.98 2.12 -9.04
CA THR A 71 3.60 0.81 -8.51
C THR A 71 2.60 1.03 -7.39
N TYR A 72 1.47 0.31 -7.41
CA TYR A 72 0.47 0.36 -6.35
C TYR A 72 0.69 -0.78 -5.37
N VAL A 73 0.98 -0.44 -4.11
CA VAL A 73 1.18 -1.44 -3.05
C VAL A 73 0.00 -1.42 -2.07
N PRO A 74 -0.51 -2.58 -1.63
CA PRO A 74 -1.56 -2.63 -0.63
C PRO A 74 -1.02 -2.16 0.73
N VAL A 75 -1.74 -1.25 1.37
CA VAL A 75 -1.46 -0.75 2.71
C VAL A 75 -2.69 -0.87 3.60
N ASN A 76 -2.49 -1.32 4.83
CA ASN A 76 -3.58 -1.45 5.78
C ASN A 76 -4.07 -0.06 6.21
N THR A 77 -5.36 0.18 5.99
CA THR A 77 -6.05 1.43 6.32
C THR A 77 -7.03 1.28 7.47
N GLY A 78 -7.36 0.06 7.87
CA GLY A 78 -8.14 -0.15 9.07
C GLY A 78 -8.24 -1.61 9.45
N TYR A 79 -8.75 -1.84 10.67
CA TYR A 79 -9.14 -3.16 11.11
C TYR A 79 -10.34 -3.09 12.03
N VAL A 80 -11.05 -4.20 12.14
CA VAL A 80 -12.10 -4.43 13.14
C VAL A 80 -11.83 -5.76 13.83
N LEU A 81 -11.71 -5.74 15.15
CA LEU A 81 -11.56 -6.92 15.97
C LEU A 81 -12.92 -7.35 16.52
N PHE A 82 -13.25 -8.61 16.30
CA PHE A 82 -14.40 -9.28 16.88
C PHE A 82 -13.93 -10.26 17.94
N ILE A 83 -14.61 -10.29 19.08
CA ILE A 83 -14.47 -11.35 20.09
C ILE A 83 -15.86 -11.93 20.31
N ASN A 84 -16.00 -13.27 20.20
CA ASN A 84 -17.29 -13.97 20.31
C ASN A 84 -18.39 -13.33 19.44
N GLY A 85 -18.05 -12.96 18.19
CA GLY A 85 -19.02 -12.39 17.23
C GLY A 85 -19.48 -10.96 17.53
N LYS A 86 -18.76 -10.20 18.37
CA LYS A 86 -19.05 -8.78 18.62
C LYS A 86 -17.80 -7.93 18.44
N VAL A 87 -17.96 -6.75 17.85
CA VAL A 87 -16.89 -5.75 17.75
C VAL A 87 -16.39 -5.41 19.15
N GLN A 88 -15.08 -5.60 19.34
CA GLN A 88 -14.36 -5.24 20.55
C GLN A 88 -13.56 -3.95 20.36
N SER A 89 -12.91 -3.81 19.21
CA SER A 89 -12.16 -2.61 18.84
C SER A 89 -12.14 -2.44 17.32
N TRP A 90 -11.90 -1.21 16.88
CA TRP A 90 -11.69 -0.90 15.48
C TRP A 90 -10.74 0.29 15.37
N GLU A 91 -10.04 0.35 14.25
CA GLU A 91 -9.15 1.45 13.93
C GLU A 91 -9.28 1.78 12.45
N ARG A 92 -9.21 3.08 12.13
CA ARG A 92 -9.18 3.57 10.77
C ARG A 92 -8.13 4.64 10.64
N ARG A 93 -7.17 4.41 9.76
CA ARG A 93 -6.19 5.39 9.32
C ARG A 93 -6.91 6.44 8.46
N ARG A 94 -6.68 7.71 8.77
CA ARG A 94 -7.12 8.85 7.96
C ARG A 94 -6.02 9.27 7.00
#